data_AF-A0AAU8DDG6-F1
#
_entry.id   AF-A0AAU8DDG6-F1
#
_cell.length_a   1.000
_cell.length_b   1.000
_cell.length_c   1.000
_cell.angle_alpha   90.00
_cell.angle_beta   90.00
_cell.angle_gamma   90.00
#
_symmetry.space_group_name_H-M   'P 1'
#
loop_
_entity.id
_entity.type
_entity.pdbx_description
1 polymer ?
#
loop_
_entity_poly.entity_id
_entity_poly.type
_entity_poly.pdbx_seq_one_letter_code
_entity_poly.pdbx_strand_id
1 'polypeptide(L)'
;MKRKRSSLSAIAAILAPILMTPAPVHANDTSAVLGAGGLELTTSEDIVMASEDLYLSPSEVRVRYAFVNESDDDITTTVAFPLPDIDQNFFGEMVSLPAPDEDNFVDFRVTVDGKTVQPKLEQKAFTDDGADVSATLVELGLPLNAQREGWEEKVRELPGAAWQKLVAQGLLDVETDDRNDRSADFSPTWVLRATFHWQQTFPAGETVNVHHRYKPIVGGVSVFEDEQQLNDYQAYCLDAHGKAGLRRLMKQTRISPLEVSYVPTTGSNWKGPIRDFHLTIDKEQPHAILSLCERGLKKMGPTTFELSRTNFTPKDDIRFVVFKGE
;
A
#
# COMPACT_ATOMS: atom_id res chain seq x y z
N MET A 1 -4.95 -66.83 -33.53
CA MET A 1 -3.80 -66.08 -34.09
C MET A 1 -3.74 -64.69 -33.48
N LYS A 2 -2.60 -64.36 -32.86
CA LYS A 2 -2.03 -63.05 -32.48
C LYS A 2 -2.93 -61.99 -31.80
N ARG A 3 -2.80 -61.94 -30.47
CA ARG A 3 -2.98 -60.76 -29.60
C ARG A 3 -2.04 -59.62 -30.04
N LYS A 4 -2.52 -58.38 -30.13
CA LYS A 4 -1.69 -57.16 -30.05
C LYS A 4 -2.04 -56.43 -28.75
N ARG A 5 -1.02 -56.30 -27.90
CA ARG A 5 -1.01 -55.46 -26.69
C ARG A 5 -0.77 -54.02 -27.14
N SER A 6 -1.60 -53.07 -26.71
CA SER A 6 -1.27 -51.65 -26.69
C SER A 6 -1.24 -51.19 -25.24
N SER A 7 -0.04 -50.94 -24.75
CA SER A 7 0.24 -50.40 -23.42
C SER A 7 -0.17 -48.93 -23.40
N LEU A 8 -1.21 -48.57 -22.63
CA LEU A 8 -1.42 -47.17 -22.23
C LEU A 8 -0.41 -46.85 -21.13
N SER A 9 0.56 -46.00 -21.43
CA SER A 9 1.37 -45.33 -20.41
C SER A 9 0.55 -44.18 -19.83
N ALA A 10 0.18 -44.29 -18.56
CA ALA A 10 -0.39 -43.18 -17.81
C ALA A 10 0.75 -42.21 -17.45
N ILE A 11 0.79 -41.05 -18.11
CA ILE A 11 1.64 -39.93 -17.69
C ILE A 11 0.88 -39.23 -16.56
N ALA A 12 1.30 -39.45 -15.33
CA ALA A 12 0.86 -38.66 -14.19
C ALA A 12 1.52 -37.27 -14.27
N ALA A 13 0.75 -36.27 -14.68
CA ALA A 13 1.16 -34.87 -14.57
C ALA A 13 1.12 -34.47 -13.09
N ILE A 14 2.29 -34.35 -12.47
CA ILE A 14 2.44 -33.76 -11.13
C ILE A 14 2.27 -32.25 -11.32
N LEU A 15 1.08 -31.73 -10.99
CA LEU A 15 0.89 -30.29 -10.81
C LEU A 15 1.63 -29.89 -9.53
N ALA A 16 2.78 -29.22 -9.68
CA ALA A 16 3.41 -28.51 -8.58
C ALA A 16 2.60 -27.22 -8.31
N PRO A 17 2.17 -26.97 -7.06
CA PRO A 17 1.50 -25.73 -6.73
C PRO A 17 2.50 -24.57 -6.84
N ILE A 18 2.20 -23.61 -7.72
CA ILE A 18 2.90 -22.33 -7.77
C ILE A 18 2.52 -21.58 -6.50
N LEU A 19 3.47 -21.47 -5.56
CA LEU A 19 3.36 -20.59 -4.41
C LEU A 19 3.42 -19.15 -4.95
N MET A 20 2.28 -18.48 -5.09
CA MET A 20 2.24 -17.02 -5.20
C MET A 20 2.62 -16.48 -3.82
N THR A 21 3.86 -16.01 -3.67
CA THR A 21 4.26 -15.21 -2.52
C THR A 21 3.58 -13.84 -2.69
N PRO A 22 2.80 -13.35 -1.71
CA PRO A 22 2.29 -11.99 -1.76
C PRO A 22 3.49 -11.03 -1.86
N ALA A 23 3.43 -10.10 -2.80
CA ALA A 23 4.41 -9.02 -2.87
C ALA A 23 4.35 -8.24 -1.54
N PRO A 24 5.50 -7.96 -0.89
CA PRO A 24 5.50 -7.12 0.28
C PRO A 24 5.11 -5.71 -0.15
N VAL A 25 3.97 -5.24 0.35
CA VAL A 25 3.60 -3.82 0.35
C VAL A 25 4.41 -3.18 1.49
N HIS A 26 4.87 -1.92 1.37
CA HIS A 26 5.76 -1.30 2.36
C HIS A 26 5.22 0.07 2.80
N ALA A 27 5.03 0.31 4.11
CA ALA A 27 4.49 1.56 4.66
C ALA A 27 4.66 1.70 6.19
N ASN A 28 5.92 1.81 6.62
CA ASN A 28 6.37 2.26 7.94
C ASN A 28 7.79 2.84 7.82
N ASP A 29 8.23 3.65 8.78
CA ASP A 29 9.60 4.17 8.83
C ASP A 29 10.65 3.07 8.93
N THR A 30 11.71 3.23 8.14
CA THR A 30 12.85 2.34 8.07
C THR A 30 14.12 3.13 7.77
N SER A 31 15.28 2.64 8.19
CA SER A 31 16.55 3.13 7.64
C SER A 31 16.64 2.79 6.15
N ALA A 32 17.35 3.61 5.38
CA ALA A 32 17.58 3.40 3.96
C ALA A 32 18.96 3.92 3.56
N VAL A 33 19.47 3.41 2.44
CA VAL A 33 20.65 3.94 1.76
C VAL A 33 20.23 4.31 0.35
N LEU A 34 20.78 5.41 -0.17
CA LEU A 34 20.57 5.79 -1.57
C LEU A 34 21.58 5.04 -2.45
N GLY A 35 21.11 4.03 -3.18
CA GLY A 35 21.91 3.26 -4.14
C GLY A 35 21.80 3.82 -5.57
N ALA A 36 22.50 3.20 -6.51
CA ALA A 36 22.42 3.58 -7.93
C ALA A 36 21.03 3.32 -8.57
N GLY A 37 20.18 2.53 -7.91
CA GLY A 37 18.82 2.19 -8.35
C GLY A 37 17.68 2.95 -7.64
N GLY A 38 17.96 3.74 -6.60
CA GLY A 38 16.96 4.41 -5.76
C GLY A 38 17.18 4.15 -4.27
N LEU A 39 16.16 4.40 -3.44
CA LEU A 39 16.18 4.09 -2.02
C LEU A 39 16.14 2.58 -1.77
N GLU A 40 17.15 2.07 -1.06
CA GLU A 40 17.18 0.69 -0.57
C GLU A 40 16.95 0.70 0.94
N LEU A 41 15.92 0.00 1.41
CA LEU A 41 15.66 -0.13 2.84
C LEU A 41 16.80 -0.91 3.49
N THR A 42 17.33 -0.40 4.59
CA THR A 42 18.44 -1.00 5.35
C THR A 42 18.03 -1.22 6.78
N THR A 43 18.77 -2.08 7.48
CA THR A 43 18.54 -2.36 8.91
C THR A 43 19.50 -1.55 9.79
N SER A 44 19.01 -1.03 10.91
CA SER A 44 19.84 -0.43 11.95
C SER A 44 20.08 -1.40 13.10
N GLU A 45 21.34 -1.56 13.53
CA GLU A 45 21.71 -2.39 14.69
C GLU A 45 21.73 -1.60 16.01
N ASP A 46 21.63 -0.27 15.97
CA ASP A 46 21.83 0.62 17.11
C ASP A 46 20.60 1.45 17.47
N ILE A 47 19.73 1.75 16.49
CA ILE A 47 18.54 2.56 16.70
C ILE A 47 17.34 1.64 16.98
N VAL A 48 16.75 1.78 18.17
CA VAL A 48 15.57 1.03 18.61
C VAL A 48 14.31 1.87 18.44
N MET A 49 13.24 1.27 17.93
CA MET A 49 11.89 1.85 18.02
C MET A 49 11.33 1.57 19.42
N ALA A 50 11.44 2.56 20.32
CA ALA A 50 10.96 2.44 21.70
C ALA A 50 9.43 2.49 21.77
N SER A 51 8.79 3.37 20.99
CA SER A 51 7.33 3.35 20.90
C SER A 51 6.82 3.72 19.51
N GLU A 52 5.66 3.15 19.16
CA GLU A 52 4.83 3.56 18.03
C GLU A 52 3.39 3.74 18.51
N ASP A 53 2.87 4.96 18.42
CA ASP A 53 1.45 5.29 18.61
C ASP A 53 0.84 5.60 17.24
N LEU A 54 0.11 4.62 16.72
CA LEU A 54 -0.45 4.59 15.38
C LEU A 54 -1.96 4.86 15.43
N TYR A 55 -2.39 5.91 14.74
CA TYR A 55 -3.80 6.22 14.52
C TYR A 55 -4.12 6.06 13.04
N LEU A 56 -5.14 5.25 12.74
CA LEU A 56 -5.63 4.98 11.40
C LEU A 56 -7.11 5.33 11.27
N SER A 57 -7.48 6.07 10.23
CA SER A 57 -8.86 6.24 9.78
C SER A 57 -8.90 6.39 8.25
N PRO A 58 -10.07 6.25 7.61
CA PRO A 58 -10.21 6.50 6.17
C PRO A 58 -9.81 7.91 5.70
N SER A 59 -9.84 8.92 6.56
CA SER A 59 -9.46 10.30 6.21
C SER A 59 -8.09 10.74 6.70
N GLU A 60 -7.49 10.06 7.67
CA GLU A 60 -6.23 10.50 8.27
C GLU A 60 -5.43 9.34 8.89
N VAL A 61 -4.13 9.35 8.62
CA VAL A 61 -3.14 8.57 9.36
C VAL A 61 -2.27 9.52 10.17
N ARG A 62 -2.04 9.16 11.44
CA ARG A 62 -1.05 9.83 12.30
C ARG A 62 -0.19 8.77 12.97
N VAL A 63 1.10 9.03 13.03
CA VAL A 63 2.04 8.13 13.70
C VAL A 63 2.95 8.93 14.59
N ARG A 64 3.21 8.44 15.79
CA ARG A 64 4.20 9.00 16.70
C ARG A 64 5.19 7.93 17.08
N TYR A 65 6.43 8.13 16.66
CA TYR A 65 7.55 7.27 17.01
C TYR A 65 8.40 7.91 18.09
N ALA A 66 8.94 7.08 18.98
CA ALA A 66 10.11 7.41 19.79
C ALA A 66 11.23 6.44 19.40
N PHE A 67 12.30 6.97 18.82
CA PHE A 67 13.50 6.21 18.48
C PHE A 67 14.60 6.50 19.49
N VAL A 68 15.33 5.48 19.92
CA VAL A 68 16.46 5.62 20.85
C VAL A 68 17.72 5.14 20.17
N ASN A 69 18.76 5.96 20.16
CA ASN A 69 20.10 5.51 19.80
C ASN A 69 20.77 4.86 21.01
N GLU A 70 21.02 3.56 20.95
CA GLU A 70 21.68 2.83 22.05
C GLU A 70 23.21 2.75 21.92
N SER A 71 23.79 3.37 20.89
CA SER A 71 25.24 3.46 20.73
C SER A 71 25.83 4.67 21.47
N ASP A 72 27.15 4.67 21.59
CA ASP A 72 27.93 5.77 22.19
C ASP A 72 28.28 6.88 21.18
N ASP A 73 27.88 6.74 19.91
CA ASP A 73 28.18 7.66 18.82
C ASP A 73 26.90 8.26 18.20
N ASP A 74 26.99 9.48 17.70
CA ASP A 74 25.90 10.08 16.93
C ASP A 74 25.74 9.32 15.60
N ILE A 75 24.49 8.93 15.27
CA ILE A 75 24.18 8.21 14.03
C ILE A 75 23.40 9.13 13.11
N THR A 76 23.93 9.39 11.91
CA THR A 76 23.20 10.06 10.84
C THR A 76 22.89 9.07 9.72
N THR A 77 21.61 8.92 9.38
CA THR A 77 21.15 7.99 8.34
C THR A 77 19.98 8.57 7.54
N THR A 78 19.70 7.98 6.37
CA THR A 78 18.46 8.29 5.64
C THR A 78 17.33 7.48 6.27
N VAL A 79 16.27 8.17 6.68
CA VAL A 79 14.99 7.55 7.03
C VAL A 79 14.09 7.58 5.81
N ALA A 80 13.42 6.47 5.54
CA ALA A 80 12.48 6.32 4.44
C ALA A 80 11.12 5.85 4.97
N PHE A 81 10.07 6.46 4.45
CA PHE A 81 8.66 6.16 4.66
C PHE A 81 8.05 5.79 3.30
N PRO A 82 8.07 4.50 2.91
CA PRO A 82 7.37 4.05 1.72
C PRO A 82 5.86 4.18 1.92
N LEU A 83 5.13 4.40 0.84
CA LEU A 83 3.67 4.25 0.81
C LEU A 83 3.31 2.88 0.26
N PRO A 84 2.10 2.36 0.54
CA PRO A 84 1.62 1.15 -0.09
C PRO A 84 1.75 1.22 -1.62
N ASP A 85 2.05 0.08 -2.24
CA ASP A 85 2.03 -0.13 -3.68
C ASP A 85 0.67 0.36 -4.25
N ILE A 86 0.72 1.17 -5.30
CA ILE A 86 -0.46 1.80 -5.91
C ILE A 86 -0.63 1.21 -7.31
N ASP A 87 -1.58 0.29 -7.46
CA ASP A 87 -1.98 -0.19 -8.77
C ASP A 87 -2.49 0.99 -9.62
N GLN A 88 -1.89 1.18 -10.81
CA GLN A 88 -2.32 2.22 -11.73
C GLN A 88 -3.41 1.72 -12.68
N ASN A 89 -3.68 0.41 -12.72
CA ASN A 89 -4.60 -0.19 -13.66
C ASN A 89 -6.04 0.28 -13.47
N PHE A 90 -6.55 1.02 -14.44
CA PHE A 90 -7.92 1.54 -14.48
C PHE A 90 -8.99 0.45 -14.56
N PHE A 91 -8.63 -0.74 -15.06
CA PHE A 91 -9.50 -1.91 -15.11
C PHE A 91 -9.33 -2.83 -13.89
N GLY A 92 -8.38 -2.50 -13.01
CA GLY A 92 -8.05 -3.24 -11.80
C GLY A 92 -8.82 -2.77 -10.57
N GLU A 93 -8.19 -2.92 -9.40
CA GLU A 93 -8.76 -2.43 -8.15
C GLU A 93 -8.81 -0.91 -8.13
N MET A 94 -9.99 -0.34 -7.88
CA MET A 94 -10.16 1.10 -7.79
C MET A 94 -9.49 1.65 -6.53
N VAL A 95 -8.46 2.48 -6.72
CA VAL A 95 -7.79 3.22 -5.65
C VAL A 95 -7.95 4.73 -5.86
N SER A 96 -8.24 5.44 -4.77
CA SER A 96 -8.38 6.89 -4.76
C SER A 96 -7.19 7.54 -4.06
N LEU A 97 -6.49 8.40 -4.80
CA LEU A 97 -5.46 9.28 -4.25
C LEU A 97 -6.09 10.59 -3.74
N PRO A 98 -5.71 11.10 -2.55
CA PRO A 98 -6.30 12.32 -1.99
C PRO A 98 -6.08 13.60 -2.81
N ALA A 99 -4.96 13.69 -3.52
CA ALA A 99 -4.60 14.82 -4.40
C ALA A 99 -3.75 14.31 -5.58
N PRO A 100 -4.34 13.60 -6.56
CA PRO A 100 -3.59 12.86 -7.59
C PRO A 100 -2.66 13.75 -8.43
N ASP A 101 -3.01 15.02 -8.62
CA ASP A 101 -2.27 15.98 -9.44
C ASP A 101 -1.01 16.54 -8.77
N GLU A 102 -0.87 16.34 -7.47
CA GLU A 102 0.28 16.79 -6.68
C GLU A 102 1.36 15.71 -6.60
N ASP A 103 2.63 16.10 -6.50
CA ASP A 103 3.71 15.15 -6.22
C ASP A 103 3.50 14.50 -4.85
N ASN A 104 3.18 15.31 -3.83
CA ASN A 104 2.79 14.84 -2.50
C ASN A 104 1.27 14.57 -2.44
N PHE A 105 0.80 13.58 -3.19
CA PHE A 105 -0.62 13.26 -3.35
C PHE A 105 -1.34 12.80 -2.06
N VAL A 106 -0.61 12.55 -0.98
CA VAL A 106 -1.15 12.20 0.36
C VAL A 106 -1.05 13.33 1.39
N ASP A 107 -0.50 14.51 1.03
CA ASP A 107 -0.19 15.59 1.99
C ASP A 107 0.65 15.09 3.18
N PHE A 108 1.69 14.30 2.89
CA PHE A 108 2.61 13.77 3.90
C PHE A 108 3.41 14.88 4.58
N ARG A 109 3.38 14.88 5.90
CA ARG A 109 4.10 15.82 6.76
C ARG A 109 4.81 15.05 7.86
N VAL A 110 6.06 15.45 8.09
CA VAL A 110 6.91 14.91 9.16
C VAL A 110 7.44 16.03 10.04
N THR A 111 7.42 15.80 11.36
CA THR A 111 8.11 16.64 12.32
C THR A 111 9.03 15.80 13.19
N VAL A 112 10.21 16.33 13.51
CA VAL A 112 11.20 15.70 14.37
C VAL A 112 11.47 16.61 15.57
N ASP A 113 11.22 16.10 16.78
CA ASP A 113 11.27 16.87 18.03
C ASP A 113 10.54 18.22 17.93
N GLY A 114 9.36 18.19 17.30
CA GLY A 114 8.49 19.35 17.09
C GLY A 114 8.90 20.30 15.96
N LYS A 115 9.99 20.04 15.24
CA LYS A 115 10.44 20.84 14.09
C LYS A 115 10.01 20.20 12.77
N THR A 116 9.47 20.99 11.86
CA THR A 116 9.11 20.51 10.52
C THR A 116 10.34 20.08 9.74
N VAL A 117 10.27 18.89 9.14
CA VAL A 117 11.26 18.39 8.17
C VAL A 117 10.60 18.41 6.79
N GLN A 118 11.36 18.76 5.77
CA GLN A 118 10.93 18.68 4.37
C GLN A 118 11.43 17.37 3.78
N PRO A 119 10.57 16.35 3.65
CA PRO A 119 10.97 15.09 3.03
C PRO A 119 11.14 15.29 1.51
N LYS A 120 12.04 14.51 0.94
CA LYS A 120 12.12 14.30 -0.50
C LYS A 120 11.18 13.14 -0.88
N LEU A 121 10.65 13.17 -2.09
CA LEU A 121 9.84 12.10 -2.64
C LEU A 121 10.60 11.40 -3.77
N GLU A 122 10.68 10.07 -3.69
CA GLU A 122 11.07 9.21 -4.81
C GLU A 122 9.83 8.47 -5.32
N GLN A 123 9.67 8.41 -6.64
CA GLN A 123 8.64 7.63 -7.29
C GLN A 123 9.26 6.65 -8.28
N LYS A 124 8.77 5.42 -8.28
CA LYS A 124 9.18 4.34 -9.16
C LYS A 124 7.97 3.62 -9.73
N ALA A 125 8.11 3.06 -10.92
CA ALA A 125 7.09 2.31 -11.62
C ALA A 125 7.63 0.92 -11.92
N PHE A 126 6.90 -0.11 -11.47
CA PHE A 126 7.29 -1.50 -11.64
C PHE A 126 6.19 -2.28 -12.35
N THR A 127 6.55 -3.13 -13.29
CA THR A 127 5.65 -4.15 -13.83
C THR A 127 5.38 -5.23 -12.79
N ASP A 128 4.33 -6.04 -13.01
CA ASP A 128 3.97 -7.15 -12.10
C ASP A 128 5.09 -8.19 -11.89
N ASP A 129 5.99 -8.36 -12.87
CA ASP A 129 7.17 -9.22 -12.77
C ASP A 129 8.38 -8.54 -12.11
N GLY A 130 8.21 -7.29 -11.66
CA GLY A 130 9.18 -6.53 -10.87
C GLY A 130 10.20 -5.72 -11.66
N ALA A 131 10.02 -5.53 -12.98
CA ALA A 131 10.94 -4.72 -13.77
C ALA A 131 10.70 -3.22 -13.53
N ASP A 132 11.76 -2.45 -13.23
CA ASP A 132 11.70 -1.00 -13.13
C ASP A 132 11.57 -0.37 -14.53
N VAL A 133 10.44 0.30 -14.76
CA VAL A 133 10.12 0.95 -16.04
C VAL A 133 10.08 2.48 -15.94
N SER A 134 10.53 3.05 -14.81
CA SER A 134 10.49 4.50 -14.57
C SER A 134 11.23 5.30 -15.63
N ALA A 135 12.43 4.88 -16.01
CA ALA A 135 13.22 5.60 -17.01
C ALA A 135 12.49 5.65 -18.37
N THR A 136 11.87 4.54 -18.78
CA THR A 136 11.10 4.47 -20.03
C THR A 136 9.94 5.46 -20.03
N LEU A 137 9.18 5.52 -18.94
CA LEU A 137 8.02 6.42 -18.83
C LEU A 137 8.45 7.89 -18.78
N VAL A 138 9.50 8.21 -18.00
CA VAL A 138 10.05 9.56 -17.88
C VAL A 138 10.66 10.05 -19.19
N GLU A 139 11.37 9.21 -19.94
CA GLU A 139 11.91 9.55 -21.27
C GLU A 139 10.81 9.89 -22.28
N LEU A 140 9.62 9.27 -22.14
CA LEU A 140 8.43 9.58 -22.94
C LEU A 140 7.65 10.79 -22.40
N GLY A 141 8.13 11.41 -21.32
CA GLY A 141 7.49 12.54 -20.66
C GLY A 141 6.22 12.17 -19.89
N LEU A 142 5.95 10.89 -19.64
CA LEU A 142 4.78 10.46 -18.88
C LEU A 142 5.04 10.57 -17.37
N PRO A 143 4.17 11.24 -16.59
CA PRO A 143 4.17 11.08 -15.14
C PRO A 143 3.96 9.60 -14.76
N LEU A 144 4.65 9.14 -13.72
CA LEU A 144 4.52 7.74 -13.24
C LEU A 144 3.16 7.47 -12.57
N ASN A 145 2.56 8.51 -11.98
CA ASN A 145 1.18 8.48 -11.51
C ASN A 145 0.24 8.71 -12.70
N ALA A 146 -0.47 7.66 -13.11
CA ALA A 146 -1.41 7.67 -14.22
C ALA A 146 -2.77 8.30 -13.87
N GLN A 147 -3.03 8.57 -12.59
CA GLN A 147 -4.27 9.22 -12.14
C GLN A 147 -4.25 10.75 -12.26
N ARG A 148 -3.16 11.34 -12.75
CA ARG A 148 -3.08 12.79 -12.97
C ARG A 148 -4.02 13.23 -14.09
N GLU A 149 -4.60 14.41 -13.93
CA GLU A 149 -5.40 15.06 -14.97
C GLU A 149 -4.58 15.17 -16.28
N GLY A 150 -5.19 14.81 -17.41
CA GLY A 150 -4.55 14.88 -18.72
C GLY A 150 -3.60 13.72 -19.05
N TRP A 151 -3.48 12.71 -18.17
CA TRP A 151 -2.52 11.63 -18.37
C TRP A 151 -2.85 10.77 -19.60
N GLU A 152 -4.11 10.35 -19.75
CA GLU A 152 -4.55 9.56 -20.90
C GLU A 152 -4.38 10.31 -22.22
N GLU A 153 -4.75 11.59 -22.25
CA GLU A 153 -4.60 12.45 -23.42
C GLU A 153 -3.13 12.52 -23.85
N LYS A 154 -2.22 12.66 -22.87
CA LYS A 154 -0.79 12.67 -23.13
C LYS A 154 -0.29 11.35 -23.72
N VAL A 155 -0.83 10.22 -23.27
CA VAL A 155 -0.50 8.90 -23.85
C VAL A 155 -1.03 8.78 -25.28
N ARG A 156 -2.25 9.25 -25.57
CA ARG A 156 -2.83 9.24 -26.93
C ARG A 156 -2.05 10.13 -27.91
N GLU A 157 -1.45 11.20 -27.41
CA GLU A 157 -0.61 12.14 -28.17
C GLU A 157 0.83 11.63 -28.47
N LEU A 158 1.29 10.55 -27.82
CA LEU A 158 2.63 10.01 -28.04
C LEU A 158 2.88 9.66 -29.53
N PRO A 159 4.11 9.76 -30.03
CA PRO A 159 4.46 9.27 -31.37
C PRO A 159 4.06 7.81 -31.58
N GLY A 160 3.72 7.42 -32.82
CA GLY A 160 3.35 6.05 -33.22
C GLY A 160 4.21 4.96 -32.59
N ALA A 161 5.53 5.12 -32.74
CA ALA A 161 6.53 4.19 -32.23
C ALA A 161 6.59 4.12 -30.69
N ALA A 162 6.29 5.22 -29.99
CA ALA A 162 6.30 5.24 -28.52
C ALA A 162 5.09 4.47 -27.95
N TRP A 163 3.90 4.68 -28.51
CA TRP A 163 2.70 3.88 -28.19
C TRP A 163 2.97 2.39 -28.40
N GLN A 164 3.47 2.03 -29.59
CA GLN A 164 3.79 0.64 -29.94
C GLN A 164 4.82 0.03 -28.99
N LYS A 165 5.82 0.82 -28.55
CA LYS A 165 6.80 0.39 -27.56
C LYS A 165 6.12 0.07 -26.22
N LEU A 166 5.24 0.93 -25.72
CA LEU A 166 4.54 0.71 -24.44
C LEU A 166 3.65 -0.55 -24.51
N VAL A 167 2.86 -0.70 -25.57
CA VAL A 167 2.02 -1.89 -25.80
C VAL A 167 2.88 -3.16 -25.92
N ALA A 168 3.96 -3.13 -26.70
CA ALA A 168 4.83 -4.30 -26.89
C ALA A 168 5.57 -4.71 -25.61
N GLN A 169 5.82 -3.76 -24.70
CA GLN A 169 6.38 -4.01 -23.37
C GLN A 169 5.33 -4.40 -22.34
N GLY A 170 4.05 -4.48 -22.74
CA GLY A 170 2.95 -4.79 -21.85
C GLY A 170 2.63 -3.69 -20.84
N LEU A 171 3.10 -2.45 -21.07
CA LEU A 171 2.88 -1.29 -20.19
C LEU A 171 1.54 -0.59 -20.42
N LEU A 172 0.87 -0.88 -21.54
CA LEU A 172 -0.50 -0.46 -21.80
C LEU A 172 -1.29 -1.69 -22.24
N ASP A 173 -2.40 -1.98 -21.57
CA ASP A 173 -3.41 -2.91 -22.04
C ASP A 173 -4.49 -2.14 -22.79
N VAL A 174 -4.71 -2.49 -24.06
CA VAL A 174 -5.65 -1.81 -24.95
C VAL A 174 -6.85 -2.72 -25.20
N GLU A 175 -8.07 -2.26 -24.94
CA GLU A 175 -9.32 -3.06 -25.02
C GLU A 175 -9.81 -3.26 -26.47
N THR A 176 -8.95 -3.79 -27.34
CA THR A 176 -9.29 -4.18 -28.71
C THR A 176 -8.26 -5.15 -29.28
N ASP A 177 -8.65 -5.89 -30.32
CA ASP A 177 -7.74 -6.74 -31.08
C ASP A 177 -6.72 -5.90 -31.88
N ASP A 178 -7.11 -4.71 -32.34
CA ASP A 178 -6.18 -3.76 -32.98
C ASP A 178 -5.46 -2.93 -31.92
N ARG A 179 -4.34 -3.45 -31.42
CA ARG A 179 -3.52 -2.80 -30.38
C ARG A 179 -2.93 -1.43 -30.79
N ASN A 180 -3.10 -1.00 -32.04
CA ASN A 180 -2.73 0.34 -32.50
C ASN A 180 -3.91 1.32 -32.55
N ASP A 181 -5.14 0.88 -32.29
CA ASP A 181 -6.29 1.77 -32.22
C ASP A 181 -6.20 2.65 -30.97
N ARG A 182 -5.78 3.90 -31.18
CA ARG A 182 -5.64 4.92 -30.14
C ARG A 182 -6.96 5.52 -29.69
N SER A 183 -8.07 5.18 -30.34
CA SER A 183 -9.41 5.60 -29.91
C SER A 183 -10.04 4.61 -28.94
N ALA A 184 -9.52 3.38 -28.87
CA ALA A 184 -9.95 2.39 -27.89
C ALA A 184 -9.56 2.80 -26.46
N ASP A 185 -10.27 2.23 -25.50
CA ASP A 185 -9.92 2.34 -24.09
C ASP A 185 -8.64 1.55 -23.81
N PHE A 186 -7.84 2.04 -22.88
CA PHE A 186 -6.60 1.40 -22.47
C PHE A 186 -6.33 1.68 -20.99
N SER A 187 -5.45 0.89 -20.40
CA SER A 187 -5.06 1.03 -19.01
C SER A 187 -3.54 0.81 -18.85
N PRO A 188 -2.87 1.58 -17.99
CA PRO A 188 -1.51 1.26 -17.57
C PRO A 188 -1.50 -0.04 -16.74
N THR A 189 -0.36 -0.71 -16.71
CA THR A 189 -0.23 -2.05 -16.08
C THR A 189 0.88 -2.11 -15.03
N TRP A 190 1.42 -0.96 -14.61
CA TRP A 190 2.46 -0.91 -13.59
C TRP A 190 1.90 -0.53 -12.23
N VAL A 191 2.64 -0.93 -11.21
CA VAL A 191 2.50 -0.47 -9.83
C VAL A 191 3.38 0.78 -9.63
N LEU A 192 2.79 1.84 -9.11
CA LEU A 192 3.51 3.01 -8.62
C LEU A 192 3.95 2.77 -7.17
N ARG A 193 5.26 2.92 -6.93
CA ARG A 193 5.85 2.98 -5.59
C ARG A 193 6.29 4.41 -5.30
N ALA A 194 5.85 4.94 -4.16
CA ALA A 194 6.22 6.27 -3.69
C ALA A 194 6.89 6.15 -2.33
N THR A 195 8.01 6.84 -2.12
CA THR A 195 8.75 6.80 -0.85
C THR A 195 9.19 8.20 -0.45
N PHE A 196 8.75 8.64 0.71
CA PHE A 196 9.25 9.87 1.33
C PHE A 196 10.54 9.56 2.08
N HIS A 197 11.53 10.45 2.03
CA HIS A 197 12.79 10.22 2.73
C HIS A 197 13.49 11.51 3.15
N TRP A 198 14.24 11.45 4.24
CA TRP A 198 15.03 12.58 4.76
C TRP A 198 16.27 12.08 5.52
N GLN A 199 17.26 12.96 5.70
CA GLN A 199 18.39 12.69 6.59
C GLN A 199 18.00 12.96 8.04
N GLN A 200 18.26 11.99 8.91
CA GLN A 200 18.00 12.08 10.33
C GLN A 200 19.28 11.83 11.12
N THR A 201 19.53 12.66 12.13
CA THR A 201 20.55 12.40 13.15
C THR A 201 19.90 11.92 14.43
N PHE A 202 20.37 10.81 14.97
CA PHE A 202 20.01 10.26 16.26
C PHE A 202 21.22 10.42 17.19
N PRO A 203 21.22 11.40 18.11
CA PRO A 203 22.36 11.61 19.01
C PRO A 203 22.59 10.41 19.94
N ALA A 204 23.84 10.16 20.31
CA ALA A 204 24.21 9.04 21.19
C ALA A 204 23.40 9.02 22.50
N GLY A 205 22.78 7.88 22.83
CA GLY A 205 22.02 7.70 24.06
C GLY A 205 20.70 8.50 24.18
N GLU A 206 20.32 9.26 23.16
CA GLU A 206 19.16 10.16 23.20
C GLU A 206 17.93 9.56 22.50
N THR A 207 16.75 10.09 22.88
CA THR A 207 15.48 9.78 22.24
C THR A 207 15.13 10.87 21.21
N VAL A 208 14.82 10.46 19.98
CA VAL A 208 14.29 11.32 18.92
C VAL A 208 12.81 10.99 18.69
N ASN A 209 11.96 12.02 18.74
CA ASN A 209 10.52 11.87 18.50
C ASN A 209 10.18 12.26 17.06
N VAL A 210 9.59 11.33 16.31
CA VAL A 210 9.20 11.55 14.91
C VAL A 210 7.68 11.45 14.82
N HIS A 211 7.03 12.47 14.25
CA HIS A 211 5.58 12.46 14.03
C HIS A 211 5.23 12.59 12.57
N HIS A 212 4.35 11.70 12.11
CA HIS A 212 3.78 11.68 10.78
C HIS A 212 2.32 12.09 10.79
N ARG A 213 1.90 12.75 9.71
CA ARG A 213 0.50 13.00 9.39
C ARG A 213 0.30 13.02 7.88
N TYR A 214 -0.67 12.28 7.39
CA TYR A 214 -1.02 12.24 5.97
C TYR A 214 -2.45 11.70 5.77
N LYS A 215 -2.97 11.81 4.55
CA LYS A 215 -4.24 11.19 4.14
C LYS A 215 -3.97 9.83 3.50
N PRO A 216 -4.64 8.74 3.90
CA PRO A 216 -4.39 7.42 3.33
C PRO A 216 -4.81 7.35 1.85
N ILE A 217 -4.19 6.41 1.13
CA ILE A 217 -4.72 5.91 -0.14
C ILE A 217 -5.88 4.99 0.20
N VAL A 218 -7.03 5.19 -0.45
CA VAL A 218 -8.26 4.45 -0.12
C VAL A 218 -8.68 3.60 -1.32
N GLY A 219 -8.79 2.29 -1.10
CA GLY A 219 -9.35 1.34 -2.06
C GLY A 219 -10.85 1.12 -1.88
N GLY A 220 -11.46 0.31 -2.74
CA GLY A 220 -12.84 -0.14 -2.58
C GLY A 220 -13.90 0.94 -2.79
N VAL A 221 -13.55 2.05 -3.46
CA VAL A 221 -14.42 3.23 -3.65
C VAL A 221 -15.67 2.99 -4.52
N SER A 222 -15.90 1.75 -4.98
CA SER A 222 -17.13 1.35 -5.65
C SER A 222 -18.30 1.23 -4.67
N VAL A 223 -19.50 1.59 -5.10
CA VAL A 223 -20.70 1.38 -4.27
C VAL A 223 -20.96 -0.11 -4.09
N PHE A 224 -21.23 -0.50 -2.85
CA PHE A 224 -21.67 -1.84 -2.49
C PHE A 224 -23.18 -1.96 -2.75
N GLU A 225 -23.55 -2.69 -3.81
CA GLU A 225 -24.92 -2.77 -4.34
C GLU A 225 -25.59 -4.14 -4.12
N ASP A 226 -24.82 -5.23 -4.05
CA ASP A 226 -25.33 -6.60 -3.95
C ASP A 226 -24.68 -7.40 -2.81
N GLU A 227 -25.45 -8.33 -2.24
CA GLU A 227 -25.01 -9.24 -1.18
C GLU A 227 -23.89 -10.17 -1.66
N GLN A 228 -23.81 -10.47 -2.96
CA GLN A 228 -22.72 -11.28 -3.52
C GLN A 228 -21.34 -10.65 -3.29
N GLN A 229 -21.26 -9.31 -3.27
CA GLN A 229 -20.03 -8.57 -3.02
C GLN A 229 -19.49 -8.78 -1.58
N LEU A 230 -20.26 -9.36 -0.66
CA LEU A 230 -19.75 -9.72 0.68
C LEU A 230 -18.61 -10.74 0.61
N ASN A 231 -18.49 -11.48 -0.49
CA ASN A 231 -17.42 -12.45 -0.69
C ASN A 231 -16.09 -11.82 -1.07
N ASP A 232 -16.11 -10.60 -1.62
CA ASP A 232 -14.90 -9.88 -2.04
C ASP A 232 -14.10 -9.43 -0.80
N TYR A 233 -14.80 -9.19 0.32
CA TYR A 233 -14.20 -8.74 1.59
C TYR A 233 -13.76 -9.88 2.51
N GLN A 234 -13.58 -11.10 1.99
CA GLN A 234 -13.03 -12.21 2.78
C GLN A 234 -11.62 -11.90 3.32
N ALA A 235 -10.82 -11.17 2.55
CA ALA A 235 -9.47 -10.74 2.94
C ALA A 235 -9.45 -9.81 4.17
N TYR A 236 -10.59 -9.18 4.51
CA TYR A 236 -10.76 -8.29 5.65
C TYR A 236 -11.38 -8.97 6.87
N CYS A 237 -11.44 -10.31 6.90
CA CYS A 237 -12.01 -11.09 7.99
C CYS A 237 -13.45 -10.69 8.37
N LEU A 238 -14.26 -10.31 7.37
CA LEU A 238 -15.65 -9.94 7.55
C LEU A 238 -16.48 -11.12 8.08
N ASP A 239 -16.80 -11.07 9.37
CA ASP A 239 -17.48 -12.16 10.08
C ASP A 239 -19.00 -12.17 9.89
N ALA A 240 -19.68 -13.16 10.47
CA ALA A 240 -21.13 -13.31 10.35
C ALA A 240 -21.91 -12.12 10.94
N HIS A 241 -21.38 -11.47 11.99
CA HIS A 241 -22.00 -10.29 12.60
C HIS A 241 -21.84 -9.06 11.72
N GLY A 242 -20.65 -8.83 11.16
CA GLY A 242 -20.37 -7.79 10.17
C GLY A 242 -21.26 -7.94 8.94
N LYS A 243 -21.35 -9.16 8.37
CA LYS A 243 -22.26 -9.47 7.25
C LYS A 243 -23.73 -9.18 7.60
N ALA A 244 -24.20 -9.54 8.80
CA ALA A 244 -25.56 -9.22 9.24
C ALA A 244 -25.78 -7.70 9.40
N GLY A 245 -24.77 -6.97 9.89
CA GLY A 245 -24.78 -5.51 9.96
C GLY A 245 -24.89 -4.89 8.57
N LEU A 246 -24.10 -5.36 7.61
CA LEU A 246 -24.11 -4.84 6.24
C LEU A 246 -25.46 -5.08 5.56
N ARG A 247 -26.02 -6.29 5.66
CA ARG A 247 -27.38 -6.58 5.16
C ARG A 247 -28.45 -5.66 5.74
N ARG A 248 -28.26 -5.16 6.97
CA ARG A 248 -29.17 -4.18 7.57
C ARG A 248 -28.92 -2.79 7.00
N LEU A 249 -27.65 -2.37 6.90
CA LEU A 249 -27.26 -1.06 6.39
C LEU A 249 -27.67 -0.87 4.91
N MET A 250 -27.52 -1.91 4.08
CA MET A 250 -27.90 -1.92 2.66
C MET A 250 -29.41 -1.67 2.43
N LYS A 251 -30.26 -1.96 3.43
CA LYS A 251 -31.71 -1.69 3.34
C LYS A 251 -32.06 -0.23 3.61
N GLN A 252 -31.11 0.56 4.11
CA GLN A 252 -31.32 1.92 4.58
C GLN A 252 -30.65 2.96 3.69
N THR A 253 -29.47 2.62 3.16
CA THR A 253 -28.67 3.53 2.35
C THR A 253 -27.72 2.73 1.44
N ARG A 254 -27.15 3.41 0.44
CA ARG A 254 -26.01 2.90 -0.31
C ARG A 254 -24.80 2.86 0.60
N ILE A 255 -23.93 1.89 0.36
CA ILE A 255 -22.73 1.69 1.18
C ILE A 255 -21.50 1.97 0.32
N SER A 256 -20.59 2.77 0.84
CA SER A 256 -19.25 2.93 0.30
C SER A 256 -18.28 2.16 1.20
N PRO A 257 -17.63 1.10 0.71
CA PRO A 257 -16.45 0.53 1.33
C PRO A 257 -15.29 1.54 1.22
N LEU A 258 -14.53 1.68 2.30
CA LEU A 258 -13.29 2.45 2.32
C LEU A 258 -12.21 1.51 2.84
N GLU A 259 -11.42 0.98 1.92
CA GLU A 259 -10.33 0.05 2.23
C GLU A 259 -9.06 0.84 2.50
N VAL A 260 -8.44 0.57 3.65
CA VAL A 260 -7.21 1.24 4.07
C VAL A 260 -6.18 0.17 4.40
N SER A 261 -5.01 0.31 3.80
CA SER A 261 -3.83 -0.50 4.08
C SER A 261 -2.76 0.34 4.74
N TYR A 262 -2.17 -0.21 5.80
CA TYR A 262 -1.02 0.33 6.50
C TYR A 262 -0.06 -0.81 6.78
N VAL A 263 1.24 -0.59 6.61
CA VAL A 263 2.21 -1.68 6.60
C VAL A 263 3.20 -1.47 7.73
N PRO A 264 2.93 -1.99 8.93
CA PRO A 264 3.84 -1.82 10.03
C PRO A 264 5.17 -2.59 9.87
N THR A 265 5.25 -3.52 8.91
CA THR A 265 6.33 -4.52 8.81
C THR A 265 7.72 -3.95 8.60
N THR A 266 7.87 -2.80 7.94
CA THR A 266 9.18 -2.12 7.78
C THR A 266 9.72 -1.55 9.08
N GLY A 267 8.91 -1.44 10.14
CA GLY A 267 9.39 -1.19 11.50
C GLY A 267 10.38 -2.25 12.00
N SER A 268 10.37 -3.45 11.40
CA SER A 268 11.33 -4.53 11.68
C SER A 268 12.75 -4.25 11.17
N ASN A 269 12.95 -3.17 10.41
CA ASN A 269 14.28 -2.75 9.97
C ASN A 269 15.04 -2.00 11.07
N TRP A 270 14.39 -1.63 12.16
CA TRP A 270 15.05 -1.09 13.36
C TRP A 270 15.51 -2.19 14.31
N LYS A 271 16.39 -1.86 15.25
CA LYS A 271 16.97 -2.83 16.19
C LYS A 271 15.88 -3.44 17.08
N GLY A 272 15.60 -4.72 16.87
CA GLY A 272 14.71 -5.50 17.72
C GLY A 272 13.21 -5.18 17.55
N PRO A 273 12.35 -5.71 18.43
CA PRO A 273 10.91 -5.44 18.38
C PRO A 273 10.59 -4.01 18.84
N ILE A 274 9.41 -3.53 18.44
CA ILE A 274 8.82 -2.29 18.95
C ILE A 274 8.49 -2.50 20.43
N ARG A 275 9.10 -1.73 21.33
CA ARG A 275 8.93 -1.98 22.78
C ARG A 275 7.49 -1.74 23.21
N ASP A 276 6.93 -0.59 22.85
CA ASP A 276 5.56 -0.21 23.16
C ASP A 276 4.79 0.17 21.89
N PHE A 277 3.87 -0.69 21.46
CA PHE A 277 3.03 -0.47 20.29
C PHE A 277 1.58 -0.17 20.73
N HIS A 278 1.03 0.94 20.24
CA HIS A 278 -0.35 1.32 20.41
C HIS A 278 -1.00 1.57 19.05
N LEU A 279 -2.15 0.95 18.81
CA LEU A 279 -2.95 1.12 17.61
C LEU A 279 -4.33 1.65 17.99
N THR A 280 -4.73 2.75 17.37
CA THR A 280 -6.10 3.26 17.33
C THR A 280 -6.63 3.17 15.91
N ILE A 281 -7.80 2.54 15.74
CA ILE A 281 -8.57 2.58 14.49
C ILE A 281 -9.86 3.34 14.73
N ASP A 282 -10.08 4.41 13.96
CA ASP A 282 -11.30 5.20 13.98
C ASP A 282 -12.11 4.94 12.70
N LYS A 283 -13.33 4.42 12.85
CA LYS A 283 -14.26 4.22 11.72
C LYS A 283 -15.06 5.46 11.37
N GLU A 284 -14.79 6.60 12.03
CA GLU A 284 -15.28 7.97 11.79
C GLU A 284 -16.78 8.19 12.02
N GLN A 285 -17.62 7.17 11.84
CA GLN A 285 -19.06 7.27 11.97
C GLN A 285 -19.60 6.16 12.89
N PRO A 286 -20.41 6.47 13.91
CA PRO A 286 -20.89 5.47 14.87
C PRO A 286 -21.68 4.31 14.26
N HIS A 287 -22.32 4.52 13.11
CA HIS A 287 -23.12 3.51 12.41
C HIS A 287 -22.35 2.74 11.33
N ALA A 288 -21.15 3.19 10.93
CA ALA A 288 -20.31 2.47 9.99
C ALA A 288 -19.87 1.11 10.56
N ILE A 289 -19.56 0.16 9.68
CA ILE A 289 -19.10 -1.18 10.06
C ILE A 289 -17.61 -1.27 9.77
N LEU A 290 -16.82 -1.61 10.78
CA LEU A 290 -15.39 -1.86 10.67
C LEU A 290 -15.17 -3.37 10.53
N SER A 291 -14.34 -3.78 9.57
CA SER A 291 -13.88 -5.16 9.43
C SER A 291 -12.37 -5.19 9.21
N LEU A 292 -11.69 -6.09 9.94
CA LEU A 292 -10.26 -6.32 9.81
C LEU A 292 -9.83 -7.63 10.47
N CYS A 293 -8.67 -8.14 10.09
CA CYS A 293 -8.12 -9.38 10.63
C CYS A 293 -7.37 -9.24 11.95
N GLU A 294 -7.06 -8.01 12.37
CA GLU A 294 -6.35 -7.74 13.62
C GLU A 294 -7.19 -8.14 14.84
N ARG A 295 -6.60 -8.94 15.74
CA ARG A 295 -7.27 -9.52 16.90
C ARG A 295 -6.90 -8.78 18.18
N GLY A 296 -7.87 -8.71 19.10
CA GLY A 296 -7.67 -8.12 20.43
C GLY A 296 -8.00 -6.62 20.53
N LEU A 297 -8.49 -6.02 19.44
CA LEU A 297 -9.04 -4.67 19.46
C LEU A 297 -10.22 -4.57 20.44
N LYS A 298 -10.17 -3.54 21.26
CA LYS A 298 -11.24 -3.19 22.21
C LYS A 298 -11.93 -1.94 21.71
N LYS A 299 -13.26 -1.94 21.70
CA LYS A 299 -14.03 -0.72 21.41
C LYS A 299 -13.88 0.25 22.59
N MET A 300 -13.34 1.44 22.32
CA MET A 300 -13.06 2.45 23.35
C MET A 300 -14.02 3.64 23.27
N GLY A 301 -14.65 3.87 22.12
CA GLY A 301 -15.61 4.93 21.92
C GLY A 301 -16.70 4.57 20.91
N PRO A 302 -17.54 5.54 20.50
CA PRO A 302 -18.55 5.33 19.46
C PRO A 302 -17.95 4.86 18.13
N THR A 303 -16.73 5.31 17.82
CA THR A 303 -16.05 5.06 16.54
C THR A 303 -14.67 4.43 16.69
N THR A 304 -14.04 4.51 17.86
CA THR A 304 -12.64 4.11 18.08
C THR A 304 -12.49 2.71 18.66
N PHE A 305 -11.45 2.02 18.18
CA PHE A 305 -11.01 0.70 18.62
C PHE A 305 -9.52 0.75 18.89
N GLU A 306 -9.07 0.21 20.03
CA GLU A 306 -7.68 0.31 20.45
C GLU A 306 -7.09 -1.07 20.78
N LEU A 307 -5.79 -1.20 20.52
CA LEU A 307 -4.96 -2.36 20.83
C LEU A 307 -3.60 -1.87 21.32
N SER A 308 -3.07 -2.51 22.36
CA SER A 308 -1.70 -2.28 22.82
C SER A 308 -0.93 -3.60 22.86
N ARG A 309 0.34 -3.55 22.47
CA ARG A 309 1.27 -4.69 22.52
C ARG A 309 2.61 -4.21 23.06
N THR A 310 3.34 -5.12 23.71
CA THR A 310 4.71 -4.88 24.16
C THR A 310 5.66 -5.86 23.46
N ASN A 311 6.88 -5.41 23.16
CA ASN A 311 7.88 -6.17 22.40
C ASN A 311 7.28 -6.79 21.12
N PHE A 312 6.59 -5.94 20.36
CA PHE A 312 5.84 -6.33 19.17
C PHE A 312 6.74 -6.35 17.94
N THR A 313 6.81 -7.49 17.27
CA THR A 313 7.34 -7.60 15.91
C THR A 313 6.15 -7.74 14.96
N PRO A 314 5.85 -6.72 14.14
CA PRO A 314 4.79 -6.83 13.14
C PRO A 314 5.13 -7.94 12.14
N LYS A 315 4.17 -8.85 11.90
CA LYS A 315 4.34 -9.98 10.96
C LYS A 315 3.55 -9.82 9.68
N ASP A 316 2.49 -9.04 9.75
CA ASP A 316 1.50 -8.86 8.70
C ASP A 316 1.15 -7.39 8.61
N ASP A 317 0.70 -6.98 7.43
CA ASP A 317 0.20 -5.63 7.21
C ASP A 317 -1.16 -5.43 7.88
N ILE A 318 -1.43 -4.21 8.35
CA ILE A 318 -2.74 -3.83 8.87
C ILE A 318 -3.61 -3.41 7.70
N ARG A 319 -4.62 -4.22 7.40
CA ARG A 319 -5.64 -3.91 6.40
C ARG A 319 -7.02 -3.92 7.05
N PHE A 320 -7.78 -2.86 6.81
CA PHE A 320 -9.15 -2.76 7.31
C PHE A 320 -10.05 -2.12 6.27
N VAL A 321 -11.34 -2.42 6.37
CA VAL A 321 -12.39 -1.79 5.57
C VAL A 321 -13.40 -1.14 6.49
N VAL A 322 -13.80 0.08 6.16
CA VAL A 322 -14.92 0.78 6.78
C VAL A 322 -16.06 0.86 5.78
N PHE A 323 -17.16 0.18 6.07
CA PHE A 323 -18.39 0.29 5.30
C PHE A 323 -19.21 1.44 5.85
N LYS A 324 -19.26 2.52 5.08
CA LYS A 324 -19.95 3.76 5.42
C LYS A 324 -21.28 3.86 4.67
N GLY A 325 -22.34 4.26 5.35
CA GLY A 325 -23.59 4.60 4.69
C GLY A 325 -23.52 6.00 4.08
N GLU A 326 -24.07 6.17 2.89
CA GLU A 326 -24.34 7.51 2.30
C GLU A 326 -25.44 8.26 3.06
#